data_AF-A0A956RS21-F1
#
_entry.id   AF-A0A956RS21-F1
#
_cell.length_a   1.000
_cell.length_b   1.000
_cell.length_c   1.000
_cell.angle_alpha   90.00
_cell.angle_beta   90.00
_cell.angle_gamma   90.00
#
_symmetry.space_group_name_H-M   'P 1'
#
loop_
_entity.id
_entity.type
_entity.pdbx_description
1 polymer ?
#
loop_
_entity_poly.entity_id
_entity_poly.type
_entity_poly.pdbx_seq_one_letter_code
_entity_poly.pdbx_strand_id
1 'polypeptide(L)'
;MVRDQIEARAVRDPRVLAALRSVPRERFVPPEMSHAVFGDHALPIDRDQTISQPYIVGLMTEKLGLDPGHRVLEIGTGSGYQTAVLAALCLRVWTVERIGDLSRGAGRLLAELGIENVELRIGDGSLGWPEEAPFDRILVTAAA
;
A
#
# COMPACT_ATOMS: atom_id res chain seq x y z
N MET A 1 14.67 -5.51 -8.50
CA MET A 1 13.99 -4.90 -7.33
C MET A 1 13.77 -5.92 -6.22
N VAL A 2 12.78 -6.82 -6.30
CA VAL A 2 12.40 -7.69 -5.15
C VAL A 2 13.53 -8.57 -4.62
N ARG A 3 14.22 -9.34 -5.48
CA ARG A 3 15.32 -10.23 -5.06
C ARG A 3 16.50 -9.46 -4.45
N ASP A 4 17.01 -8.49 -5.19
CA ASP A 4 18.31 -7.87 -4.87
C ASP A 4 18.21 -6.75 -3.81
N GLN A 5 17.04 -6.12 -3.67
CA GLN A 5 16.85 -4.98 -2.77
C GLN A 5 15.95 -5.29 -1.58
N ILE A 6 15.03 -6.26 -1.66
CA ILE A 6 14.07 -6.52 -0.60
C ILE A 6 14.41 -7.82 0.13
N GLU A 7 14.50 -8.93 -0.61
CA GLU A 7 14.84 -10.26 -0.08
C GLU A 7 16.26 -10.31 0.50
N ALA A 8 17.23 -9.73 -0.21
CA ALA A 8 18.60 -9.58 0.27
C ALA A 8 18.72 -8.78 1.58
N ARG A 9 17.70 -7.97 1.93
CA ARG A 9 17.65 -7.13 3.13
C ARG A 9 16.73 -7.70 4.22
N ALA A 10 16.54 -9.03 4.24
CA ALA A 10 15.89 -9.80 5.30
C ALA A 10 14.35 -9.83 5.32
N VAL A 11 13.67 -9.37 4.27
CA VAL A 11 12.27 -9.76 4.03
C VAL A 11 12.27 -11.19 3.44
N ARG A 12 11.63 -12.12 4.13
CA ARG A 12 11.69 -13.56 3.86
C ARG A 12 10.32 -14.22 3.69
N ASP A 13 9.22 -13.58 4.06
CA ASP A 13 7.88 -14.17 3.86
C ASP A 13 7.62 -14.34 2.35
N PRO A 14 7.48 -15.58 1.86
CA PRO A 14 7.30 -15.84 0.43
C PRO A 14 6.00 -15.26 -0.10
N ARG A 15 4.95 -15.12 0.72
CA ARG A 15 3.68 -14.49 0.33
C ARG A 15 3.89 -12.99 0.09
N VAL A 16 4.60 -12.31 0.99
CA VAL A 16 4.95 -10.89 0.85
C VAL A 16 5.80 -10.66 -0.40
N LEU A 17 6.83 -11.48 -0.60
CA LEU A 17 7.67 -11.40 -1.79
C LEU A 17 6.88 -11.68 -3.09
N ALA A 18 5.90 -12.59 -3.06
CA ALA A 18 5.02 -12.83 -4.20
C ALA A 18 4.12 -11.63 -4.50
N ALA A 19 3.49 -11.04 -3.47
CA ALA A 19 2.66 -9.83 -3.63
C ALA A 19 3.45 -8.66 -4.21
N LEU A 20 4.68 -8.43 -3.73
CA LEU A 20 5.56 -7.39 -4.25
C LEU A 20 6.00 -7.63 -5.71
N ARG A 21 5.99 -8.88 -6.18
CA ARG A 21 6.28 -9.22 -7.59
C ARG A 21 5.04 -9.08 -8.48
N SER A 22 3.84 -9.33 -7.95
CA SER A 22 2.60 -9.31 -8.72
C SER A 22 2.00 -7.91 -8.86
N VAL A 23 2.21 -7.02 -7.88
CA VAL A 23 1.68 -5.65 -7.94
C VAL A 23 2.58 -4.80 -8.86
N PRO A 24 2.04 -4.21 -9.95
CA PRO A 24 2.82 -3.45 -10.92
C PRO A 24 3.17 -2.05 -10.40
N ARG A 25 4.24 -1.92 -9.61
CA ARG A 25 4.65 -0.67 -8.95
C ARG A 25 4.69 0.53 -9.91
N GLU A 26 5.14 0.33 -11.14
CA GLU A 26 5.21 1.33 -12.20
C GLU A 26 3.87 2.03 -12.48
N ARG A 27 2.73 1.38 -12.22
CA ARG A 27 1.40 1.95 -12.39
C ARG A 27 1.04 2.95 -11.30
N PHE A 28 1.71 2.91 -10.15
CA PHE A 28 1.46 3.75 -8.97
C PHE A 28 2.42 4.94 -8.88
N VAL A 29 3.23 5.15 -9.91
CA VAL A 29 4.27 6.19 -9.96
C VAL A 29 3.94 7.15 -11.10
N PRO A 30 4.12 8.47 -10.93
CA PRO A 30 3.94 9.43 -12.01
C PRO A 30 4.85 9.11 -13.22
N PRO A 31 4.39 9.31 -14.47
CA PRO A 31 5.17 9.00 -15.67
C PRO A 31 6.57 9.65 -15.72
N GLU A 32 6.71 10.83 -15.13
CA GLU A 32 7.95 11.61 -15.04
C GLU A 32 9.03 10.87 -14.22
N MET A 33 8.60 10.02 -13.31
CA MET A 33 9.46 9.25 -12.41
C MET A 33 9.76 7.82 -12.94
N SER A 34 9.34 7.50 -14.17
CA SER A 34 9.52 6.18 -14.81
C SER A 34 10.94 5.62 -14.75
N HIS A 35 11.95 6.49 -14.90
CA HIS A 35 13.37 6.13 -14.85
C HIS A 35 13.84 5.64 -13.46
N ALA A 36 13.10 5.97 -12.40
CA ALA A 36 13.46 5.72 -11.00
C ALA A 36 12.56 4.69 -10.30
N VAL A 37 11.51 4.19 -10.97
CA VAL A 37 10.45 3.32 -10.41
C VAL A 37 10.97 2.13 -9.60
N PHE A 38 12.00 1.46 -10.11
CA PHE A 38 12.57 0.24 -9.50
C PHE A 38 13.77 0.50 -8.60
N GLY A 39 14.09 1.77 -8.36
CA GLY A 39 15.05 2.17 -7.36
C GLY A 39 14.48 1.97 -5.95
N ASP A 40 15.35 1.62 -5.01
CA ASP A 40 14.97 1.42 -3.62
C ASP A 40 14.95 2.76 -2.85
N HIS A 41 14.08 3.67 -3.27
CA HIS A 41 13.85 4.97 -2.63
C HIS A 41 12.38 5.39 -2.76
N ALA A 42 11.97 6.35 -1.92
CA ALA A 42 10.66 6.96 -2.06
C ALA A 42 10.62 7.88 -3.29
N LEU A 43 9.49 7.93 -3.98
CA LEU A 43 9.28 8.80 -5.13
C LEU A 43 8.15 9.79 -4.84
N PRO A 44 8.25 11.04 -5.30
CA PRO A 44 7.15 11.99 -5.16
C PRO A 44 5.94 11.52 -5.97
N ILE A 45 4.76 11.77 -5.41
CA ILE A 45 3.46 11.64 -6.06
C ILE A 45 2.73 12.98 -5.93
N ASP A 46 1.50 13.06 -6.44
CA ASP A 46 0.70 14.28 -6.35
C ASP A 46 0.54 14.77 -4.90
N ARG A 47 0.28 16.08 -4.77
CA ARG A 47 -0.05 16.75 -3.49
C ARG A 47 1.05 16.62 -2.43
N ASP A 48 2.30 16.71 -2.87
CA ASP A 48 3.50 16.67 -2.02
C ASP A 48 3.60 15.41 -1.14
N GLN A 49 2.97 14.32 -1.57
CA GLN A 49 3.09 13.02 -0.93
C GLN A 49 4.18 12.19 -1.60
N THR A 50 4.49 11.04 -1.03
CA THR A 50 5.44 10.10 -1.63
C THR A 50 4.89 8.69 -1.66
N ILE A 51 5.26 7.92 -2.69
CA ILE A 51 5.15 6.47 -2.66
C ILE A 51 6.39 5.92 -1.94
N SER A 52 6.16 5.13 -0.89
CA SER A 52 7.21 4.58 -0.05
C SER A 52 8.23 3.75 -0.83
N GLN A 53 9.46 3.73 -0.31
CA GLN A 53 10.54 2.87 -0.75
C GLN A 53 10.08 1.39 -0.78
N PRO A 54 10.36 0.62 -1.86
CA PRO A 54 9.97 -0.78 -1.98
C PRO A 54 10.38 -1.65 -0.79
N TYR A 55 11.60 -1.48 -0.28
CA TYR A 55 12.07 -2.20 0.91
C TYR A 55 11.20 -1.93 2.15
N ILE A 56 10.81 -0.67 2.38
CA ILE A 56 9.97 -0.29 3.53
C ILE A 56 8.58 -0.91 3.42
N VAL A 57 7.97 -0.89 2.22
CA VAL A 57 6.69 -1.57 1.96
C VAL A 57 6.80 -3.05 2.30
N GLY A 58 7.83 -3.74 1.83
CA GLY A 58 8.05 -5.16 2.10
C GLY A 58 8.27 -5.45 3.58
N LEU A 59 9.14 -4.68 4.24
CA LEU A 59 9.46 -4.84 5.66
C LEU A 59 8.22 -4.62 6.54
N MET A 60 7.49 -3.53 6.32
CA MET A 60 6.27 -3.21 7.09
C MET A 60 5.20 -4.28 6.90
N THR A 61 5.00 -4.75 5.66
CA THR A 61 4.02 -5.81 5.35
C THR A 61 4.39 -7.13 6.00
N GLU A 62 5.66 -7.52 6.00
CA GLU A 62 6.12 -8.73 6.70
C GLU A 62 5.91 -8.61 8.22
N LYS A 63 6.28 -7.48 8.82
CA LYS A 63 6.08 -7.26 10.27
C LYS A 63 4.62 -7.21 10.67
N LEU A 64 3.73 -6.83 9.76
CA LEU A 64 2.29 -6.83 9.99
C LEU A 64 1.74 -8.25 10.18
N GLY A 65 2.41 -9.29 9.67
CA GLY A 65 2.01 -10.68 9.88
C GLY A 65 0.59 -10.95 9.38
N LEU A 66 0.35 -10.69 8.09
CA LEU A 66 -0.95 -10.86 7.45
C LEU A 66 -1.31 -12.33 7.22
N ASP A 67 -2.61 -12.59 7.24
CA ASP A 67 -3.21 -13.86 6.86
C ASP A 67 -4.42 -13.59 5.94
N PRO A 68 -4.77 -14.54 5.06
CA PRO A 68 -5.85 -14.36 4.08
C PRO A 68 -7.23 -14.04 4.69
N GLY A 69 -7.44 -14.34 5.98
CA GLY A 69 -8.68 -14.03 6.69
C GLY A 69 -8.72 -12.64 7.33
N HIS A 70 -7.60 -11.91 7.39
CA HIS A 70 -7.52 -10.66 8.13
C HIS A 70 -8.28 -9.51 7.46
N ARG A 71 -8.95 -8.72 8.29
CA ARG A 71 -9.45 -7.38 7.99
C ARG A 71 -8.40 -6.36 8.36
N VAL A 72 -7.93 -5.59 7.39
CA VAL A 72 -6.78 -4.67 7.57
C VAL A 72 -7.24 -3.24 7.45
N LEU A 73 -6.86 -2.38 8.40
CA LEU A 73 -6.96 -0.93 8.26
C LEU A 73 -5.61 -0.35 7.83
N GLU A 74 -5.61 0.44 6.78
CA GLU A 74 -4.48 1.25 6.34
C GLU A 74 -4.79 2.74 6.56
N ILE A 75 -3.85 3.46 7.17
CA ILE A 75 -3.91 4.92 7.32
C ILE A 75 -2.88 5.57 6.41
N GLY A 76 -3.36 6.24 5.36
CA GLY A 76 -2.56 6.85 4.29
C GLY A 76 -2.59 6.03 3.00
N THR A 77 -3.68 6.14 2.23
CA THR A 77 -3.78 5.45 0.93
C THR A 77 -2.70 5.93 -0.04
N GLY A 78 -2.44 7.24 -0.11
CA GLY A 78 -1.44 7.82 -1.01
C GLY A 78 -1.68 7.42 -2.48
N SER A 79 -0.69 6.77 -3.10
CA SER A 79 -0.84 6.25 -4.47
C SER A 79 -1.70 4.98 -4.56
N GLY A 80 -1.92 4.27 -3.46
CA GLY A 80 -2.59 2.96 -3.42
C GLY A 80 -1.65 1.75 -3.57
N TYR A 81 -0.33 1.96 -3.67
CA TYR A 81 0.61 0.84 -3.86
C TYR A 81 0.67 -0.09 -2.64
N GLN A 82 0.79 0.47 -1.43
CA GLN A 82 0.77 -0.33 -0.20
C GLN A 82 -0.59 -1.03 -0.05
N THR A 83 -1.70 -0.32 -0.32
CA THR A 83 -3.06 -0.89 -0.36
C THR A 83 -3.15 -2.12 -1.26
N ALA A 84 -2.62 -2.04 -2.48
CA ALA A 84 -2.60 -3.16 -3.44
C ALA A 84 -1.78 -4.36 -2.93
N VAL A 85 -0.64 -4.10 -2.29
CA VAL A 85 0.19 -5.15 -1.67
C VAL A 85 -0.54 -5.81 -0.50
N LEU A 86 -1.23 -5.04 0.35
CA LEU A 86 -2.04 -5.58 1.44
C LEU A 86 -3.21 -6.42 0.91
N ALA A 87 -3.91 -5.91 -0.11
CA ALA A 87 -5.08 -6.55 -0.71
C ALA A 87 -4.78 -7.94 -1.29
N ALA A 88 -3.55 -8.17 -1.76
CA ALA A 88 -3.09 -9.47 -2.24
C ALA A 88 -2.87 -10.51 -1.13
N LEU A 89 -2.88 -10.10 0.15
CA LEU A 89 -2.46 -10.93 1.29
C LEU A 89 -3.54 -11.14 2.36
N CYS A 90 -4.65 -10.40 2.29
CA CYS A 90 -5.69 -10.41 3.32
C CYS A 90 -7.10 -10.49 2.73
N LEU A 91 -8.12 -10.61 3.59
CA LEU A 91 -9.51 -10.71 3.16
C LEU A 91 -9.98 -9.42 2.52
N ARG A 92 -9.74 -8.29 3.20
CA ARG A 92 -10.16 -6.95 2.76
C ARG A 92 -9.34 -5.87 3.45
N VAL A 93 -9.08 -4.80 2.70
CA VAL A 93 -8.39 -3.60 3.19
C VAL A 93 -9.39 -2.46 3.28
N TRP A 94 -9.42 -1.78 4.41
CA TRP A 94 -10.05 -0.48 4.58
C TRP A 94 -8.93 0.56 4.61
N THR A 95 -8.96 1.54 3.74
CA THR A 95 -7.90 2.54 3.64
C THR A 95 -8.45 3.96 3.77
N VAL A 96 -7.77 4.78 4.56
CA VAL A 96 -8.18 6.16 4.85
C VAL A 96 -7.15 7.12 4.27
N GLU A 97 -7.62 8.12 3.53
CA GLU A 97 -6.80 9.18 2.96
C GLU A 97 -7.46 10.54 3.19
N ARG A 98 -6.69 11.51 3.67
CA ARG A 98 -7.21 12.87 3.92
C ARG A 98 -7.35 13.68 2.64
N ILE A 99 -6.53 13.40 1.64
CA ILE A 99 -6.49 14.13 0.37
C ILE A 99 -7.40 13.44 -0.65
N GLY A 100 -8.58 14.03 -0.88
CA GLY A 100 -9.60 13.41 -1.73
C GLY A 100 -9.17 13.09 -3.17
N ASP A 101 -8.27 13.88 -3.77
CA ASP A 101 -7.75 13.60 -5.11
C ASP A 101 -6.90 12.33 -5.17
N LEU A 102 -6.04 12.11 -4.16
CA LEU A 102 -5.23 10.90 -4.05
C LEU A 102 -6.13 9.68 -3.83
N SER A 103 -7.09 9.77 -2.91
CA SER A 103 -8.05 8.70 -2.66
C SER A 103 -8.81 8.29 -3.93
N ARG A 104 -9.32 9.27 -4.68
CA ARG A 104 -10.02 9.00 -5.96
C ARG A 104 -9.09 8.42 -7.03
N GLY A 105 -7.85 8.90 -7.11
CA GLY A 105 -6.84 8.38 -8.03
C GLY A 105 -6.49 6.92 -7.75
N ALA A 106 -6.16 6.63 -6.49
CA ALA A 106 -5.89 5.29 -6.02
C ALA A 106 -7.08 4.35 -6.27
N GLY A 107 -8.31 4.77 -5.93
CA GLY A 107 -9.51 3.97 -6.15
C GLY A 107 -9.74 3.59 -7.62
N ARG A 108 -9.55 4.52 -8.56
CA ARG A 108 -9.63 4.22 -9.99
C ARG A 108 -8.57 3.21 -10.42
N LEU A 109 -7.31 3.42 -10.02
CA LEU A 109 -6.22 2.54 -10.40
C LEU A 109 -6.39 1.13 -9.82
N LEU A 110 -6.81 1.01 -8.56
CA LEU A 110 -7.08 -0.28 -7.93
C LEU A 110 -8.18 -1.03 -8.69
N ALA A 111 -9.27 -0.35 -9.07
CA ALA A 111 -10.34 -0.93 -9.88
C ALA A 111 -9.86 -1.36 -11.28
N GLU A 112 -9.04 -0.53 -11.96
CA GLU A 112 -8.43 -0.89 -13.25
C GLU A 112 -7.53 -2.12 -13.18
N LEU A 113 -6.89 -2.34 -12.03
CA LEU A 113 -6.06 -3.52 -11.76
C LEU A 113 -6.87 -4.74 -11.28
N GLY A 114 -8.20 -4.63 -11.17
CA GLY A 114 -9.08 -5.71 -10.71
C GLY A 114 -8.98 -6.00 -9.22
N ILE A 115 -8.52 -5.02 -8.43
CA ILE A 115 -8.39 -5.15 -6.97
C ILE A 115 -9.71 -4.68 -6.34
N GLU A 116 -10.56 -5.64 -6.00
CA GLU A 116 -11.95 -5.40 -5.58
C GLU A 116 -12.17 -5.49 -4.05
N ASN A 117 -11.20 -6.03 -3.31
CA ASN A 117 -11.29 -6.21 -1.86
C ASN A 117 -10.73 -5.00 -1.07
N VAL A 118 -11.00 -3.79 -1.55
CA VAL A 118 -10.57 -2.53 -0.93
C VAL A 118 -11.75 -1.58 -0.76
N GLU A 119 -11.88 -1.01 0.43
CA GLU A 119 -12.83 0.06 0.74
C GLU A 119 -12.03 1.35 1.04
N LEU A 120 -12.36 2.43 0.33
CA LEU A 120 -11.67 3.71 0.49
C LEU A 120 -12.55 4.71 1.24
N ARG A 121 -11.95 5.48 2.15
CA ARG A 121 -12.61 6.63 2.77
C ARG A 121 -11.75 7.86 2.75
N ILE A 122 -12.37 8.97 2.37
CA ILE A 122 -11.79 10.29 2.52
C ILE A 122 -12.06 10.77 3.94
N GLY A 123 -11.01 11.02 4.72
CA GLY A 123 -11.18 11.46 6.11
C GLY A 123 -9.88 11.55 6.90
N ASP A 124 -10.01 11.89 8.18
CA ASP A 124 -8.91 11.92 9.12
C ASP A 124 -8.60 10.50 9.61
N GLY A 125 -7.43 9.99 9.21
CA GLY A 125 -6.97 8.65 9.59
C GLY A 125 -6.63 8.50 11.08
N SER A 126 -6.40 9.59 11.81
CA SER A 126 -6.14 9.53 13.26
C SER A 126 -7.36 9.06 14.06
N LEU A 127 -8.56 9.19 13.48
CA LEU A 127 -9.81 8.71 14.06
C LEU A 127 -10.04 7.21 13.83
N GLY A 128 -9.18 6.53 13.05
CA GLY A 128 -9.40 5.16 12.62
C GLY A 128 -10.73 5.03 11.84
N TRP A 129 -11.28 3.82 11.72
CA TRP A 129 -12.58 3.58 11.08
C TRP A 129 -13.54 2.84 12.02
N PRO A 130 -14.18 3.54 12.97
CA PRO A 130 -14.96 2.91 14.03
C PRO A 130 -16.14 2.06 13.53
N GLU A 131 -16.79 2.48 12.45
CA GLU A 131 -17.98 1.81 11.88
C GLU A 131 -17.66 0.41 11.34
N GLU A 132 -16.41 0.18 10.96
CA GLU A 132 -15.93 -1.08 10.39
C GLU A 132 -15.06 -1.87 11.37
N ALA A 133 -14.76 -1.32 12.54
CA ALA A 133 -14.02 -2.02 13.58
C ALA A 133 -14.76 -3.31 14.04
N PRO A 134 -14.04 -4.33 14.55
CA PRO A 134 -12.60 -4.38 14.78
C PRO A 134 -11.79 -4.79 13.54
N PHE A 135 -10.51 -4.39 13.52
CA PHE A 135 -9.52 -4.81 12.54
C PHE A 135 -8.52 -5.77 13.16
N ASP A 136 -8.10 -6.78 12.40
CA ASP A 136 -7.08 -7.73 12.85
C ASP A 136 -5.69 -7.09 12.82
N ARG A 137 -5.47 -6.17 11.88
CA ARG A 137 -4.19 -5.49 11.66
C ARG A 137 -4.43 -4.04 11.25
N ILE A 138 -3.54 -3.17 11.72
CA ILE A 138 -3.55 -1.75 11.36
C ILE A 138 -2.15 -1.38 10.88
N LEU A 139 -2.07 -0.75 9.70
CA LEU A 139 -0.83 -0.22 9.15
C LEU A 139 -0.97 1.29 8.96
N VAL A 140 0.00 2.05 9.48
CA VAL A 140 0.04 3.51 9.33
C VAL A 140 1.23 3.85 8.44
N THR A 141 0.95 4.43 7.28
CA THR A 141 1.95 4.85 6.27
C THR A 141 2.10 6.36 6.21
N ALA A 142 1.18 7.10 6.85
CA ALA A 142 1.24 8.54 7.02
C ALA A 142 1.27 8.89 8.52
N ALA A 143 2.18 9.77 8.91
CA ALA A 143 2.19 10.42 10.22
C ALA A 143 2.09 11.94 10.01
N ALA A 144 1.40 12.63 10.91
CA ALA A 144 1.34 14.09 10.98
C ALA A 144 2.55 14.66 11.74
#